data_AF-A0A1R4I677-F1
#
_entry.id   AF-A0A1R4I677-F1
#
_cell.length_a   1.000
_cell.length_b   1.000
_cell.length_c   1.000
_cell.angle_alpha   90.00
_cell.angle_beta   90.00
_cell.angle_gamma   90.00
#
_symmetry.space_group_name_H-M   'P 1'
#
loop_
_entity.id
_entity.type
_entity.pdbx_description
1 polymer ?
#
loop_
_entity_poly.entity_id
_entity_poly.type
_entity_poly.pdbx_seq_one_letter_code
_entity_poly.pdbx_strand_id
1 'polypeptide(L)'
;MRFSLYPYPFRAGDSIERQRGFTLLELVVVMGILGLIAGMAYPAYTRYLQTSLRTDAHAGLRQAAAELERCHARTYTYQECEMSRLSPSGHYRLAYSERQNGRYVLSASTERKDGCGQAITLSSQGERLPETCW
;
A
#
# COMPACT_ATOMS: atom_id res chain seq x y z
N MET A 1 -68.57 2.21 -53.73
CA MET A 1 -67.91 1.12 -52.97
C MET A 1 -66.77 1.71 -52.18
N ARG A 2 -66.58 1.27 -50.93
CA ARG A 2 -65.66 1.79 -49.88
C ARG A 2 -66.17 3.01 -49.12
N PHE A 3 -66.54 2.79 -47.86
CA PHE A 3 -65.70 3.24 -46.76
C PHE A 3 -65.97 2.29 -45.58
N SER A 4 -64.99 1.43 -45.31
CA SER A 4 -65.00 0.49 -44.19
C SER A 4 -64.44 1.23 -42.98
N LEU A 5 -65.31 1.53 -42.02
CA LEU A 5 -64.93 2.12 -40.74
C LEU A 5 -64.90 0.98 -39.70
N TYR A 6 -63.75 0.35 -39.55
CA TYR A 6 -63.48 -0.52 -38.40
C TYR A 6 -63.27 0.37 -37.17
N PRO A 7 -64.02 0.19 -36.07
CA PRO A 7 -63.65 0.79 -34.80
C PRO A 7 -62.40 0.05 -34.30
N TYR A 8 -61.29 0.77 -34.18
CA TYR A 8 -60.13 0.29 -33.43
C TYR A 8 -60.53 0.19 -31.95
N PRO A 9 -60.46 -0.99 -31.30
CA PRO A 9 -60.51 -1.02 -29.86
C PRO A 9 -59.19 -0.42 -29.36
N PHE A 10 -59.26 0.72 -28.67
CA PHE A 10 -58.12 1.25 -27.93
C PHE A 10 -57.81 0.30 -26.77
N ARG A 11 -56.97 -0.69 -27.03
CA ARG A 11 -56.48 -1.65 -26.03
C ARG A 11 -55.03 -1.34 -25.74
N ALA A 12 -54.82 -0.37 -24.88
CA ALA A 12 -53.56 -0.17 -24.18
C ALA A 12 -53.90 0.02 -22.70
N GLY A 13 -54.35 -1.07 -22.07
CA GLY A 13 -54.10 -1.23 -20.65
C GLY A 13 -52.61 -1.45 -20.51
N ASP A 14 -51.86 -0.34 -20.52
CA ASP A 14 -50.46 -0.34 -20.17
C ASP A 14 -50.39 -0.79 -18.72
N SER A 15 -50.04 -2.05 -18.51
CA SER A 15 -49.77 -2.55 -17.17
C SER A 15 -48.57 -1.76 -16.70
N ILE A 16 -48.81 -0.71 -15.89
CA ILE A 16 -47.76 -0.02 -15.16
C ILE A 16 -47.05 -1.10 -14.37
N GLU A 17 -45.92 -1.57 -14.90
CA GLU A 17 -44.93 -2.37 -14.18
C GLU A 17 -44.68 -1.61 -12.89
N ARG A 18 -45.23 -2.12 -11.78
CA ARG A 18 -45.01 -1.53 -10.46
C ARG A 18 -43.51 -1.60 -10.22
N GLN A 19 -42.83 -0.45 -10.30
CA GLN A 19 -41.46 -0.32 -9.87
C GLN A 19 -41.37 -0.82 -8.44
N ARG A 20 -40.74 -1.99 -8.25
CA ARG A 20 -40.45 -2.53 -6.92
C ARG A 20 -39.36 -1.67 -6.32
N GLY A 21 -39.74 -0.75 -5.44
CA GLY A 21 -38.78 0.05 -4.67
C GLY A 21 -38.05 -0.79 -3.63
N PHE A 22 -36.81 -0.41 -3.33
CA PHE A 22 -36.05 -0.95 -2.20
C PHE A 22 -36.78 -0.69 -0.88
N THR A 23 -36.80 -1.68 0.01
CA THR A 23 -37.38 -1.48 1.33
C THR A 23 -36.37 -0.85 2.29
N LEU A 24 -36.85 -0.10 3.29
CA LEU A 24 -36.01 0.42 4.37
C LEU A 24 -35.28 -0.72 5.11
N LEU A 25 -35.95 -1.87 5.25
CA LEU A 25 -35.38 -3.06 5.90
C LEU A 25 -34.20 -3.62 5.11
N GLU A 26 -34.29 -3.66 3.79
CA GLU A 26 -33.23 -4.15 2.92
C GLU A 26 -31.96 -3.31 3.05
N LEU A 27 -32.11 -1.98 3.12
CA LEU A 27 -30.97 -1.08 3.31
C LEU A 27 -30.31 -1.25 4.69
N VAL A 28 -31.09 -1.49 5.75
CA VAL A 28 -30.55 -1.74 7.10
C VAL A 28 -29.77 -3.06 7.15
N VAL A 29 -30.27 -4.12 6.51
CA VAL A 29 -29.55 -5.40 6.44
C VAL A 29 -28.25 -5.27 5.63
N VAL A 30 -28.30 -4.59 4.48
CA VAL A 30 -27.10 -4.33 3.66
C VAL A 30 -26.05 -3.54 4.46
N MET A 31 -26.45 -2.48 5.16
CA MET A 31 -25.54 -1.70 5.99
C MET A 31 -24.97 -2.52 7.16
N GLY A 32 -25.77 -3.40 7.75
CA GLY A 32 -25.29 -4.34 8.77
C GLY A 32 -24.19 -5.27 8.25
N ILE A 33 -24.38 -5.84 7.06
CA ILE A 33 -23.38 -6.71 6.40
C ILE A 33 -22.13 -5.90 6.04
N LEU A 34 -22.29 -4.69 5.50
CA LEU A 34 -21.16 -3.82 5.16
C LEU A 34 -20.35 -3.42 6.40
N GLY A 35 -21.01 -3.12 7.51
CA GLY A 35 -20.34 -2.80 8.78
C GLY A 35 -19.49 -3.97 9.28
N LEU A 36 -20.01 -5.19 9.20
CA LEU A 36 -19.28 -6.41 9.56
C LEU A 36 -18.02 -6.60 8.69
N ILE A 37 -18.17 -6.49 7.37
CA ILE A 37 -17.05 -6.66 6.43
C ILE A 37 -16.01 -5.55 6.62
N ALA A 38 -16.45 -4.29 6.73
CA ALA A 38 -15.56 -3.14 6.88
C ALA A 38 -14.70 -3.24 8.14
N GLY A 39 -15.26 -3.72 9.24
CA GLY A 39 -14.54 -3.92 10.51
C GLY A 39 -13.34 -4.86 10.38
N MET A 40 -13.42 -5.89 9.54
CA MET A 40 -12.31 -6.83 9.30
C MET A 40 -11.40 -6.38 8.14
N ALA A 41 -11.99 -5.85 7.07
CA ALA A 41 -11.28 -5.49 5.85
C ALA A 41 -10.34 -4.30 6.07
N TYR A 42 -10.75 -3.28 6.83
CA TYR A 42 -9.96 -2.07 7.03
C TYR A 42 -8.61 -2.33 7.74
N PRO A 43 -8.55 -2.99 8.92
CA PRO A 43 -7.28 -3.29 9.57
C PRO A 43 -6.43 -4.32 8.80
N ALA A 44 -7.03 -5.15 7.94
CA ALA A 44 -6.28 -6.08 7.10
C ALA A 44 -5.55 -5.35 5.96
N TYR A 45 -6.25 -4.45 5.27
CA TYR A 45 -5.67 -3.67 4.17
C TYR A 45 -4.54 -2.74 4.64
N THR A 46 -4.73 -2.07 5.78
CA THR A 46 -3.68 -1.18 6.34
C THR A 46 -2.41 -1.94 6.71
N ARG A 47 -2.53 -3.15 7.28
CA ARG A 47 -1.38 -4.02 7.58
C ARG A 47 -0.66 -4.51 6.32
N TYR A 48 -1.40 -4.77 5.24
CA TYR A 48 -0.82 -5.12 3.95
C TYR A 48 0.05 -3.98 3.39
N LEU A 49 -0.46 -2.75 3.39
CA LEU A 49 0.30 -1.59 2.93
C LEU A 49 1.55 -1.33 3.78
N GLN A 50 1.43 -1.43 5.11
CA GLN A 50 2.57 -1.31 6.03
C GLN A 50 3.67 -2.33 5.72
N THR A 51 3.29 -3.58 5.47
CA THR A 51 4.24 -4.63 5.11
C THR A 51 4.89 -4.36 3.76
N SER A 52 4.11 -3.93 2.76
CA SER A 52 4.63 -3.54 1.44
C SER A 52 5.64 -2.38 1.53
N LEU A 53 5.38 -1.39 2.39
CA LEU A 53 6.32 -0.31 2.65
C LEU A 53 7.61 -0.85 3.28
N ARG A 54 7.52 -1.69 4.30
CA ARG A 54 8.71 -2.28 4.95
C ARG A 54 9.55 -3.12 3.99
N THR A 55 8.91 -3.90 3.11
CA THR A 55 9.65 -4.67 2.10
C THR A 55 10.43 -3.77 1.12
N ASP A 56 9.89 -2.59 0.79
CA ASP A 56 10.58 -1.60 -0.03
C ASP A 56 11.78 -0.99 0.71
N ALA A 57 11.63 -0.71 2.02
CA ALA A 57 12.74 -0.28 2.86
C ALA A 57 13.86 -1.33 2.90
N HIS A 58 13.51 -2.61 3.10
CA HIS A 58 14.49 -3.70 3.15
C HIS A 58 15.22 -3.86 1.83
N ALA A 59 14.51 -3.74 0.71
CA ALA A 59 15.12 -3.79 -0.62
C ALA A 59 16.10 -2.62 -0.81
N GLY A 60 15.69 -1.40 -0.45
CA GLY A 60 16.55 -0.21 -0.51
C GLY A 60 17.79 -0.32 0.37
N LEU A 61 17.64 -0.78 1.62
CA LEU A 61 18.77 -0.98 2.53
C LEU A 61 19.78 -2.00 2.01
N ARG A 62 19.30 -3.13 1.45
CA ARG A 62 20.19 -4.15 0.86
C ARG A 62 20.91 -3.65 -0.39
N GLN A 63 20.22 -2.86 -1.22
CA GLN A 63 20.83 -2.25 -2.39
C GLN A 63 21.91 -1.25 -1.97
N ALA A 64 21.60 -0.36 -1.04
CA ALA A 64 22.57 0.62 -0.52
C ALA A 64 23.77 -0.07 0.14
N ALA A 65 23.56 -1.17 0.88
CA ALA A 65 24.65 -1.97 1.44
C ALA A 65 25.58 -2.53 0.35
N ALA A 66 25.00 -3.09 -0.72
CA ALA A 66 25.78 -3.59 -1.86
C ALA A 66 26.55 -2.47 -2.59
N GLU A 67 25.97 -1.28 -2.70
CA GLU A 67 26.63 -0.11 -3.29
C GLU A 67 27.83 0.35 -2.43
N LEU A 68 27.64 0.43 -1.10
CA LEU A 68 28.70 0.75 -0.15
C LEU A 68 29.83 -0.28 -0.19
N GLU A 69 29.51 -1.58 -0.22
CA GLU A 69 30.51 -2.66 -0.30
C GLU A 69 31.33 -2.58 -1.59
N ARG A 70 30.67 -2.33 -2.74
CA ARG A 70 31.36 -2.13 -4.02
C ARG A 70 32.27 -0.92 -4.01
N CYS A 71 31.82 0.17 -3.39
CA CYS A 71 32.63 1.38 -3.27
C CYS A 71 33.85 1.12 -2.37
N HIS A 72 33.65 0.55 -1.19
CA HIS A 72 34.74 0.20 -0.27
C HIS A 72 35.75 -0.76 -0.90
N ALA A 73 35.31 -1.72 -1.73
CA ALA A 73 36.22 -2.59 -2.47
C ALA A 73 37.14 -1.84 -3.47
N ARG A 74 36.80 -0.61 -3.86
CA ARG A 74 37.58 0.23 -4.79
C ARG A 74 38.41 1.28 -4.06
N THR A 75 37.84 1.95 -3.07
CA THR A 75 38.44 3.12 -2.39
C THR A 75 39.01 2.79 -1.01
N TYR A 76 38.73 1.61 -0.46
CA TYR A 76 39.08 1.22 0.92
C TYR A 76 38.52 2.15 2.02
N THR A 77 37.57 3.01 1.69
CA THR A 77 36.90 3.95 2.61
C THR A 77 35.43 4.12 2.21
N TYR A 78 34.58 4.44 3.20
CA TYR A 78 33.16 4.73 2.96
C TYR A 78 32.84 6.22 2.78
N GLN A 79 33.79 7.13 3.02
CA GLN A 79 33.52 8.58 3.10
C GLN A 79 33.01 9.23 1.81
N GLU A 80 33.41 8.71 0.65
CA GLU A 80 33.07 9.27 -0.67
C GLU A 80 32.15 8.34 -1.47
N CYS A 81 31.48 7.42 -0.80
CA CYS A 81 30.60 6.49 -1.48
C CYS A 81 29.25 7.13 -1.80
N GLU A 82 28.94 7.16 -3.10
CA GLU A 82 27.60 7.43 -3.58
C GLU A 82 26.74 6.17 -3.45
N MET A 83 25.50 6.37 -3.02
CA MET A 83 24.48 5.33 -2.92
C MET A 83 23.11 5.94 -3.19
N SER A 84 22.14 5.08 -3.51
CA SER A 84 20.75 5.51 -3.62
C SER A 84 20.27 6.10 -2.29
N ARG A 85 19.74 7.33 -2.35
CA ARG A 85 19.15 8.04 -1.20
C ARG A 85 17.68 7.70 -0.97
N LEU A 86 17.09 6.92 -1.88
CA LEU A 86 15.69 6.53 -1.86
C LEU A 86 15.58 5.02 -2.02
N SER A 87 14.55 4.44 -1.40
CA SER A 87 14.16 3.06 -1.69
C SER A 87 13.69 2.91 -3.15
N PRO A 88 13.66 1.68 -3.70
CA PRO A 88 13.27 1.45 -5.10
C PRO A 88 11.91 2.06 -5.47
N SER A 89 10.94 2.02 -4.55
CA SER A 89 9.60 2.61 -4.74
C SER A 89 9.50 4.07 -4.26
N GLY A 90 10.60 4.66 -3.76
CA GLY A 90 10.68 6.05 -3.32
C GLY A 90 9.94 6.36 -2.01
N HIS A 91 9.56 5.35 -1.23
CA HIS A 91 8.81 5.54 0.01
C HIS A 91 9.68 5.79 1.24
N TYR A 92 10.95 5.42 1.20
CA TYR A 92 11.91 5.63 2.28
C TYR A 92 13.08 6.48 1.82
N ARG A 93 13.53 7.36 2.70
CA ARG A 93 14.79 8.07 2.58
C ARG A 93 15.88 7.24 3.26
N LEU A 94 16.90 6.90 2.48
CA LEU A 94 18.06 6.12 2.90
C LEU A 94 19.22 7.05 3.24
N ALA A 95 19.85 6.81 4.37
CA ALA A 95 21.06 7.49 4.80
C ALA A 95 22.02 6.49 5.42
N TYR A 96 23.33 6.77 5.33
CA TYR A 96 24.35 6.01 6.03
C TYR A 96 25.13 6.92 6.95
N SER A 97 25.59 6.36 8.06
CA SER A 97 26.58 6.97 8.93
C SER A 97 27.72 5.98 9.09
N GLU A 98 28.93 6.42 8.73
CA GLU A 98 30.14 5.68 9.04
C GLU A 98 30.42 5.75 10.55
N ARG A 99 30.92 4.63 11.07
CA ARG A 99 31.35 4.42 12.46
C ARG A 99 32.82 4.05 12.44
N GLN A 100 33.47 4.11 13.59
CA GLN A 100 34.89 3.75 13.66
C GLN A 100 35.14 2.28 13.27
N ASN A 101 36.32 2.05 12.68
CA ASN A 101 36.83 0.76 12.21
C ASN A 101 36.11 0.21 10.97
N GLY A 102 35.81 1.05 9.98
CA GLY A 102 35.20 0.61 8.71
C GLY A 102 33.81 0.00 8.87
N ARG A 103 33.11 0.36 9.94
CA ARG A 103 31.73 -0.06 10.19
C ARG A 103 30.80 1.03 9.71
N TYR A 104 29.66 0.67 9.17
CA TYR A 104 28.62 1.63 8.81
C TYR A 104 27.26 1.16 9.33
N VAL A 105 26.36 2.12 9.51
CA VAL A 105 24.95 1.88 9.79
C VAL A 105 24.14 2.59 8.72
N LEU A 106 23.32 1.82 8.00
CA LEU A 106 22.29 2.32 7.11
C LEU A 106 21.01 2.55 7.89
N SER A 107 20.28 3.61 7.56
CA SER A 107 18.97 3.92 8.10
C SER A 107 17.99 4.23 6.97
N ALA A 108 16.79 3.66 7.09
CA ALA A 108 15.65 3.95 6.23
C ALA A 108 14.58 4.63 7.08
N SER A 109 14.22 5.85 6.71
CA SER A 109 13.20 6.66 7.38
C SER A 109 12.08 7.02 6.41
N THR A 110 10.85 7.05 6.90
CA THR A 110 9.68 7.49 6.13
C THR A 110 8.77 8.34 6.99
N GLU A 111 8.00 9.21 6.35
CA GLU A 111 6.93 9.99 6.99
C GLU A 111 5.60 9.24 6.96
N ARG A 112 5.53 8.11 6.24
CA ARG A 112 4.32 7.29 6.13
C ARG A 112 4.18 6.38 7.34
N LYS A 113 2.94 6.03 7.69
CA LYS A 113 2.65 5.07 8.75
C LYS A 113 2.90 3.64 8.25
N ASP A 114 4.12 3.18 8.43
CA ASP A 114 4.64 1.84 8.10
C ASP A 114 4.43 0.81 9.23
N GLY A 115 3.88 1.24 10.36
CA GLY A 115 3.68 0.39 11.54
C GLY A 115 4.92 0.29 12.43
N CYS A 116 6.00 0.98 12.08
CA CYS A 116 7.24 1.06 12.83
C CYS A 116 7.35 2.40 13.54
N GLY A 117 7.71 2.37 14.83
CA GLY A 117 7.84 3.60 15.64
C GLY A 117 9.16 4.35 15.41
N GLN A 118 10.09 3.78 14.64
CA GLN A 118 11.43 4.30 14.42
C GLN A 118 11.99 3.85 13.07
N ALA A 119 13.06 4.51 12.62
CA ALA A 119 13.75 4.17 11.38
C ALA A 119 14.27 2.73 11.41
N ILE A 120 14.20 2.07 10.25
CA ILE A 120 14.71 0.71 10.06
C ILE A 120 16.20 0.80 9.76
N THR A 121 17.03 0.11 10.54
CA THR A 121 18.49 0.21 10.43
C THR A 121 19.15 -1.13 10.12
N LEU A 122 20.17 -1.08 9.26
CA LEU A 122 21.01 -2.22 8.88
C LEU A 122 22.48 -1.86 9.09
N SER A 123 23.15 -2.58 9.98
CA SER A 123 24.59 -2.44 10.20
C SER A 123 25.40 -3.30 9.23
N SER A 124 26.62 -2.87 8.93
CA SER A 124 27.66 -3.69 8.28
C SER A 124 27.89 -5.06 8.94
N GLN A 125 27.54 -5.21 10.23
CA GLN A 125 27.64 -6.48 10.96
C GLN A 125 26.39 -7.37 10.82
N GLY A 126 25.42 -6.96 10.00
CA GLY A 126 24.14 -7.66 9.82
C GLY A 126 23.13 -7.42 10.94
N GLU A 127 23.44 -6.55 11.90
CA GLU A 127 22.49 -6.12 12.94
C GLU A 127 21.33 -5.36 12.31
N ARG A 128 20.11 -5.77 12.65
CA ARG A 128 18.85 -5.32 12.05
C ARG A 128 17.93 -4.82 13.16
N LEU A 129 17.66 -3.53 13.19
CA LEU A 129 16.83 -2.94 14.24
C LEU A 129 15.72 -2.05 13.65
N PRO A 130 14.58 -1.93 14.34
CA PRO A 130 14.07 -2.86 15.38
C PRO A 130 13.62 -4.19 14.78
N GLU A 131 13.84 -5.30 15.48
CA GLU A 131 13.50 -6.66 14.98
C GLU A 131 12.04 -6.83 14.57
N THR A 132 11.11 -6.11 15.22
CA THR A 132 9.67 -6.16 14.89
C THR A 132 9.33 -5.59 13.50
N CYS A 133 10.27 -4.90 12.88
CA CYS A 133 10.12 -4.21 11.60
C CYS A 133 10.90 -4.86 10.45
N TRP A 134 11.57 -5.97 10.73
CA TRP A 134 12.35 -6.76 9.78
C TRP A 134 11.63 -8.01 9.30
#